data_AF-A0A6D2J3I7-F1
#
_entry.id   AF-A0A6D2J3I7-F1
#
_cell.length_a   1.000
_cell.length_b   1.000
_cell.length_c   1.000
_cell.angle_alpha   90.00
_cell.angle_beta   90.00
_cell.angle_gamma   90.00
#
_symmetry.space_group_name_H-M   'P 1'
#
loop_
_entity.id
_entity.type
_entity.pdbx_description
1 polymer ?
#
loop_
_entity_poly.entity_id
_entity_poly.type
_entity_poly.pdbx_seq_one_letter_code
_entity_poly.pdbx_strand_id
1 'polypeptide(L)'
;MVGGGVIQQLLRRKLHSQSVATPVLSWLSSKKANDEAGSAGFRAFALLGAGVTGLLSFSTVASADEAEHGLESPHYPWPHDGILSSYDHASIRRGHQVYQQVCASCHSMSLISYRDLVGVAYTEEEAKAMAAEIEVVDGPNDEGEMFTRPGKLSDRLPEPYSNESAARFANGGAYPPDLSLITKV
;
A
#
# COMPACT_ATOMS: atom_id res chain seq x y z
N MET A 1 -51.99 36.87 -7.55
CA MET A 1 -52.86 36.34 -8.62
C MET A 1 -51.97 35.54 -9.57
N VAL A 2 -52.17 34.21 -9.59
CA VAL A 2 -52.16 33.27 -10.74
C VAL A 2 -50.95 33.31 -11.70
N GLY A 3 -50.20 32.25 -12.00
CA GLY A 3 -50.26 30.80 -11.73
C GLY A 3 -48.88 30.18 -12.09
N GLY A 4 -48.49 28.98 -11.67
CA GLY A 4 -49.29 27.83 -11.27
C GLY A 4 -49.38 26.81 -12.40
N GLY A 5 -48.34 25.97 -12.55
CA GLY A 5 -48.48 24.62 -13.09
C GLY A 5 -48.34 24.43 -14.60
N VAL A 6 -47.11 24.21 -15.11
CA VAL A 6 -46.88 23.45 -16.36
C VAL A 6 -45.60 22.60 -16.32
N ILE A 7 -44.61 22.91 -15.48
CA ILE A 7 -43.30 22.21 -15.53
C ILE A 7 -43.28 20.87 -14.76
N GLN A 8 -44.32 20.57 -13.98
CA GLN A 8 -44.41 19.33 -13.20
C GLN A 8 -45.05 18.14 -13.97
N GLN A 9 -45.21 18.24 -15.29
CA GLN A 9 -45.82 17.19 -16.13
C GLN A 9 -44.84 16.37 -16.97
N LEU A 10 -43.54 16.67 -16.95
CA LEU A 10 -42.51 15.89 -17.69
C LEU A 10 -41.76 14.86 -16.84
N LEU A 11 -42.11 14.72 -15.55
CA LEU A 11 -41.53 13.72 -14.63
C LEU A 11 -42.46 12.54 -14.31
N ARG A 12 -43.58 12.39 -15.04
CA ARG A 12 -44.65 11.41 -14.70
C ARG A 12 -45.00 10.39 -15.79
N ARG A 13 -44.15 10.21 -16.81
CA ARG A 13 -44.52 9.35 -17.98
C ARG A 13 -43.48 8.31 -18.42
N LYS A 14 -42.45 8.03 -17.62
CA LYS A 14 -41.44 6.99 -17.95
C LYS A 14 -41.13 6.00 -16.83
N LEU A 15 -42.12 5.71 -15.98
CA LEU A 15 -42.07 4.62 -15.01
C LEU A 15 -43.40 3.88 -15.06
N HIS A 16 -43.60 3.05 -16.10
CA HIS A 16 -44.61 1.99 -16.16
C HIS A 16 -44.16 1.00 -17.25
N SER A 17 -43.39 -0.03 -16.86
CA SER A 17 -43.44 -1.34 -17.50
C SER A 17 -42.77 -2.39 -16.61
N GLN A 18 -43.62 -3.26 -16.05
CA GLN A 18 -43.35 -4.67 -15.69
C GLN A 18 -42.53 -4.93 -14.42
N SER A 19 -43.17 -4.74 -13.27
CA SER A 19 -42.90 -5.53 -12.06
C SER A 19 -43.76 -6.79 -12.13
N VAL A 20 -43.12 -7.95 -12.33
CA VAL A 20 -43.77 -9.26 -12.19
C VAL A 20 -43.72 -9.63 -10.72
N ALA A 21 -44.75 -9.22 -9.97
CA ALA A 21 -45.01 -9.74 -8.64
C ALA A 21 -45.76 -11.07 -8.78
N THR A 22 -45.12 -12.15 -8.32
CA THR A 22 -45.70 -13.48 -8.18
C THR A 22 -46.83 -13.48 -7.13
N PRO A 23 -47.92 -14.25 -7.32
CA PRO A 23 -49.07 -14.17 -6.45
C PRO A 23 -48.86 -14.95 -5.14
N VAL A 24 -49.15 -14.22 -4.07
CA VAL A 24 -49.69 -14.60 -2.76
C VAL A 24 -50.33 -16.01 -2.70
N LEU A 25 -49.87 -16.76 -1.68
CA LEU A 25 -50.62 -17.69 -0.82
C LEU A 25 -51.99 -18.19 -1.33
N SER A 26 -52.03 -19.45 -1.78
CA SER A 26 -53.18 -20.34 -1.57
C SER A 26 -52.87 -21.77 -2.03
N TRP A 27 -52.42 -22.65 -1.13
CA TRP A 27 -52.89 -24.05 -1.11
C TRP A 27 -52.43 -24.80 0.16
N LEU A 28 -53.12 -24.55 1.26
CA LEU A 28 -53.29 -25.55 2.30
C LEU A 28 -54.46 -26.45 1.89
N SER A 29 -54.16 -27.52 1.15
CA SER A 29 -55.08 -28.64 0.95
C SER A 29 -54.33 -29.95 1.12
N SER A 30 -54.40 -30.43 2.36
CA SER A 30 -54.43 -31.81 2.82
C SER A 30 -54.20 -32.91 1.76
N LYS A 31 -53.08 -33.64 1.90
CA LYS A 31 -53.07 -35.07 1.61
C LYS A 31 -52.36 -35.81 2.73
N LYS A 32 -53.12 -36.72 3.32
CA LYS A 32 -52.80 -37.59 4.45
C LYS A 32 -51.98 -38.79 3.99
N ALA A 33 -51.02 -39.14 4.84
CA ALA A 33 -50.32 -40.43 5.00
C ALA A 33 -49.42 -40.93 3.87
N ASN A 34 -48.11 -40.93 4.13
CA ASN A 34 -47.42 -42.18 4.48
C ASN A 34 -46.13 -41.88 5.24
N ASP A 35 -45.96 -42.58 6.35
CA ASP A 35 -44.74 -42.64 7.16
C ASP A 35 -43.57 -43.14 6.30
N GLU A 36 -42.63 -42.26 5.93
CA GLU A 36 -41.26 -42.56 5.43
C GLU A 36 -40.49 -41.26 5.04
N ALA A 37 -40.73 -40.13 5.74
CA ALA A 37 -40.14 -38.83 5.34
C ALA A 37 -39.47 -38.06 6.49
N GLY A 38 -39.27 -38.67 7.65
CA GLY A 38 -38.48 -38.09 8.74
C GLY A 38 -36.98 -38.01 8.44
N SER A 39 -36.51 -38.73 7.41
CA SER A 39 -35.08 -38.78 7.02
C SER A 39 -34.76 -37.85 5.84
N ALA A 40 -35.66 -37.72 4.87
CA ALA A 40 -35.40 -36.97 3.64
C ALA A 40 -35.33 -35.44 3.86
N GLY A 41 -36.21 -34.88 4.71
CA GLY A 41 -36.22 -33.44 5.01
C GLY A 41 -34.98 -32.98 5.77
N PHE A 42 -34.60 -33.71 6.83
CA PHE A 42 -33.38 -33.42 7.60
C PHE A 42 -32.10 -33.61 6.78
N ARG A 43 -32.06 -34.59 5.87
CA ARG A 43 -30.95 -34.77 4.92
C ARG A 43 -30.84 -33.63 3.92
N ALA A 44 -31.95 -33.10 3.41
CA ALA A 44 -31.95 -31.95 2.50
C ALA A 44 -31.45 -30.67 3.20
N PHE A 45 -31.86 -30.42 4.45
CA PHE A 45 -31.34 -29.31 5.25
C PHE A 45 -29.87 -29.48 5.66
N ALA A 46 -29.43 -30.71 5.95
CA ALA A 46 -28.02 -30.99 6.24
C ALA A 46 -27.12 -30.79 5.01
N LEU A 47 -27.57 -31.17 3.82
CA LEU A 47 -26.83 -30.97 2.57
C LEU A 47 -26.79 -29.49 2.14
N LEU A 48 -27.88 -28.75 2.32
CA LEU A 48 -27.91 -27.30 2.08
C LEU A 48 -27.09 -26.54 3.13
N GLY A 49 -27.17 -26.91 4.41
CA GLY A 49 -26.37 -26.32 5.49
C GLY A 49 -24.87 -26.59 5.33
N ALA A 50 -24.49 -27.83 4.99
CA ALA A 50 -23.10 -28.16 4.68
C ALA A 50 -22.60 -27.47 3.40
N GLY A 51 -23.45 -27.31 2.39
CA GLY A 51 -23.14 -26.58 1.16
C GLY A 51 -22.92 -25.09 1.41
N VAL A 52 -23.81 -24.43 2.14
CA VAL A 52 -23.67 -23.00 2.50
C VAL A 52 -22.47 -22.77 3.41
N THR A 53 -22.28 -23.61 4.42
CA THR A 53 -21.13 -23.47 5.34
C THR A 53 -19.81 -23.75 4.62
N GLY A 54 -19.75 -24.80 3.80
CA GLY A 54 -18.57 -25.13 2.99
C GLY A 54 -18.24 -24.07 1.94
N LEU A 55 -19.24 -23.51 1.25
CA LEU A 55 -19.04 -22.42 0.29
C LEU A 55 -18.58 -21.13 0.97
N LEU A 56 -19.14 -20.78 2.14
CA LEU A 56 -18.69 -19.62 2.92
C LEU A 56 -17.26 -19.82 3.43
N SER A 57 -16.93 -21.00 3.98
CA SER A 57 -15.57 -21.31 4.44
C SER A 57 -14.55 -21.31 3.30
N PHE A 58 -14.88 -21.85 2.12
CA PHE A 58 -13.98 -21.84 0.98
C PHE A 58 -13.75 -20.42 0.43
N SER A 59 -14.82 -19.61 0.36
CA SER A 59 -14.72 -18.21 -0.08
C SER A 59 -13.87 -17.36 0.87
N THR A 60 -13.94 -17.61 2.19
CA THR A 60 -13.08 -16.92 3.17
C THR A 60 -11.62 -17.32 3.06
N VAL A 61 -11.32 -18.57 2.73
CA VAL A 61 -9.94 -19.05 2.55
C VAL A 61 -9.32 -18.47 1.28
N ALA A 62 -10.04 -18.48 0.16
CA ALA A 62 -9.57 -17.87 -1.09
C ALA A 62 -9.34 -16.35 -0.94
N SER A 63 -10.23 -15.64 -0.23
CA SER A 63 -10.05 -14.20 0.03
C SER A 63 -8.89 -13.87 0.97
N ALA A 64 -8.51 -14.78 1.86
CA ALA A 64 -7.38 -14.57 2.77
C ALA A 64 -6.03 -14.70 2.05
N ASP A 65 -5.92 -15.63 1.09
CA ASP A 65 -4.69 -15.86 0.33
C ASP A 65 -4.30 -14.65 -0.54
N GLU A 66 -5.28 -14.03 -1.20
CA GLU A 66 -5.10 -12.80 -2.00
C GLU A 66 -4.65 -11.61 -1.14
N ALA A 67 -5.14 -11.53 0.11
CA ALA A 67 -4.79 -10.45 1.02
C ALA A 67 -3.34 -10.57 1.53
N GLU A 68 -2.86 -11.79 1.77
CA GLU A 68 -1.49 -12.06 2.22
C GLU A 68 -0.47 -11.90 1.09
N HIS A 69 -0.78 -12.35 -0.13
CA HIS A 69 0.09 -12.17 -1.30
C HIS A 69 0.15 -10.71 -1.75
N GLY A 70 -0.94 -9.95 -1.55
CA GLY A 70 -1.09 -8.60 -2.05
C GLY A 70 -1.38 -8.55 -3.54
N LEU A 71 -1.88 -7.41 -4.00
CA LEU A 71 -2.16 -7.17 -5.40
C LEU A 71 -0.85 -6.97 -6.19
N GLU A 72 -0.71 -7.67 -7.31
CA GLU A 72 0.45 -7.54 -8.19
C GLU A 72 0.59 -6.10 -8.73
N SER A 73 1.80 -5.56 -8.69
CA SER A 73 2.11 -4.25 -9.28
C SER A 73 2.15 -4.36 -10.80
N PRO A 74 1.54 -3.42 -11.54
CA PRO A 74 1.64 -3.41 -13.00
C PRO A 74 3.06 -3.06 -13.44
N HIS A 75 3.38 -3.42 -14.68
CA HIS A 75 4.65 -3.14 -15.31
C HIS A 75 4.64 -1.73 -15.95
N TYR A 76 5.43 -0.81 -15.39
CA TYR A 76 5.55 0.55 -15.92
C TYR A 76 6.74 0.67 -16.90
N PRO A 77 6.60 1.43 -18.00
CA PRO A 77 7.67 1.60 -18.99
C PRO A 77 8.74 2.60 -18.51
N TRP A 78 9.63 2.15 -17.62
CA TRP A 78 10.70 2.99 -17.10
C TRP A 78 11.75 3.33 -18.16
N PRO A 79 12.40 4.50 -18.10
CA PRO A 79 13.40 4.90 -19.11
C PRO A 79 14.64 3.98 -19.14
N HIS A 80 14.89 3.25 -18.07
CA HIS A 80 16.02 2.31 -17.91
C HIS A 80 15.62 0.83 -18.09
N ASP A 81 14.41 0.56 -18.60
CA ASP A 81 13.86 -0.80 -18.79
C ASP A 81 14.36 -1.49 -20.09
N GLY A 82 15.61 -1.22 -20.49
CA GLY A 82 16.17 -1.74 -21.74
C GLY A 82 17.61 -2.18 -21.58
N ILE A 83 18.03 -3.13 -22.42
CA ILE A 83 19.38 -3.75 -22.36
C ILE A 83 20.49 -2.70 -22.56
N LEU A 84 20.22 -1.65 -23.33
CA LEU A 84 21.15 -0.54 -23.61
C LEU A 84 20.63 0.80 -23.08
N SER A 85 19.60 0.78 -22.23
CA SER A 85 19.05 1.98 -21.62
C SER A 85 19.86 2.34 -20.37
N SER A 86 20.13 3.63 -20.18
CA SER A 86 20.77 4.14 -18.97
C SER A 86 19.74 4.74 -18.01
N TYR A 87 20.18 5.08 -16.80
CA TYR A 87 19.37 5.90 -15.92
C TYR A 87 19.20 7.33 -16.47
N ASP A 88 18.04 7.94 -16.18
CA ASP A 88 17.85 9.39 -16.32
C ASP A 88 18.46 10.08 -15.09
N HIS A 89 19.66 10.62 -15.25
CA HIS A 89 20.40 11.31 -14.19
C HIS A 89 19.67 12.56 -13.66
N ALA A 90 18.86 13.24 -14.48
CA ALA A 90 18.03 14.35 -14.01
C ALA A 90 16.89 13.84 -13.12
N SER A 91 16.33 12.66 -13.41
CA SER A 91 15.37 11.99 -12.53
C SER A 91 16.02 11.54 -11.22
N ILE A 92 17.24 10.99 -11.26
CA ILE A 92 17.99 10.64 -10.02
C ILE A 92 18.15 11.88 -9.13
N ARG A 93 18.56 13.02 -9.69
CA ARG A 93 18.70 14.27 -8.92
C ARG A 93 17.40 14.69 -8.24
N ARG A 94 16.28 14.67 -8.96
CA ARG A 94 14.96 14.99 -8.40
C ARG A 94 14.54 13.96 -7.34
N GLY A 95 14.78 12.67 -7.60
CA GLY A 95 14.47 11.58 -6.67
C GLY A 95 15.26 11.69 -5.36
N HIS A 96 16.55 12.04 -5.43
CA HIS A 96 17.37 12.30 -4.25
C HIS A 96 16.85 13.50 -3.44
N GLN A 97 16.41 14.58 -4.11
CA GLN A 97 15.76 15.70 -3.42
C GLN A 97 14.47 15.26 -2.70
N VAL A 98 13.64 14.43 -3.32
CA VAL A 98 12.44 13.86 -2.66
C VAL A 98 12.83 13.03 -1.44
N TYR A 99 13.87 12.18 -1.55
CA TYR A 99 14.39 11.43 -0.41
C TYR A 99 14.80 12.37 0.73
N GLN A 100 15.61 13.39 0.45
CA GLN A 100 16.08 14.33 1.47
C GLN A 100 14.94 15.09 2.15
N GLN A 101 13.91 15.50 1.40
CA GLN A 101 12.84 16.35 1.91
C GLN A 101 11.67 15.58 2.55
N VAL A 102 11.49 14.30 2.22
CA VAL A 102 10.31 13.53 2.63
C VAL A 102 10.68 12.24 3.37
N CYS A 103 11.68 11.51 2.88
CA CYS A 103 11.97 10.15 3.36
C CYS A 103 13.04 10.12 4.45
N ALA A 104 14.04 11.00 4.37
CA ALA A 104 15.22 11.00 5.23
C ALA A 104 14.91 11.24 6.72
N SER A 105 13.70 11.70 7.07
CA SER A 105 13.26 11.82 8.45
C SER A 105 12.91 10.48 9.11
N CYS A 106 12.61 9.44 8.31
CA CYS A 106 12.16 8.14 8.82
C CYS A 106 12.99 6.98 8.27
N HIS A 107 13.47 7.09 7.03
CA HIS A 107 14.20 6.03 6.35
C HIS A 107 15.69 6.36 6.26
N SER A 108 16.53 5.38 6.58
CA SER A 108 17.97 5.43 6.32
C SER A 108 18.31 5.03 4.88
N MET A 109 19.49 5.43 4.45
CA MET A 109 20.15 4.94 3.24
C MET A 109 21.64 4.75 3.53
N SER A 110 21.91 3.86 4.49
CA SER A 110 23.21 3.66 5.13
C SER A 110 24.31 3.18 4.17
N LEU A 111 23.94 2.57 3.04
CA LEU A 111 24.93 2.08 2.07
C LEU A 111 25.42 3.14 1.07
N ILE A 112 24.86 4.35 1.09
CA ILE A 112 25.21 5.44 0.17
C ILE A 112 26.02 6.53 0.89
N SER A 113 27.13 6.95 0.28
CA SER A 113 27.96 8.09 0.69
C SER A 113 27.70 9.30 -0.22
N TYR A 114 28.00 10.51 0.27
CA TYR A 114 27.90 11.73 -0.56
C TYR A 114 28.78 11.67 -1.83
N ARG A 115 29.94 11.01 -1.76
CA ARG A 115 30.82 10.78 -2.93
C ARG A 115 30.15 9.96 -4.04
N ASP A 116 29.17 9.12 -3.72
CA ASP A 116 28.47 8.29 -4.72
C ASP A 116 27.54 9.14 -5.60
N LEU A 117 27.22 10.37 -5.17
CA LEU A 117 26.37 11.32 -5.90
C LEU A 117 27.16 12.15 -6.92
N VAL A 118 28.49 12.24 -6.76
CA VAL A 118 29.38 13.08 -7.58
C VAL A 118 29.51 12.49 -8.98
N GLY A 119 29.24 13.30 -10.00
CA GLY A 119 29.25 12.86 -11.40
C GLY A 119 28.06 11.97 -11.78
N VAL A 120 27.18 11.66 -10.83
CA VAL A 120 25.90 10.96 -11.08
C VAL A 120 24.78 11.98 -11.11
N ALA A 121 24.47 12.63 -9.99
CA ALA A 121 23.35 13.58 -9.90
C ALA A 121 23.79 15.01 -9.53
N TYR A 122 25.01 15.15 -9.00
CA TYR A 122 25.54 16.40 -8.50
C TYR A 122 26.99 16.60 -8.93
N THR A 123 27.41 17.85 -8.97
CA THR A 123 28.84 18.22 -9.06
C THR A 123 29.54 17.94 -7.73
N GLU A 124 30.87 17.95 -7.73
CA GLU A 124 31.64 17.76 -6.49
C GLU A 124 31.36 18.89 -5.49
N GLU A 125 31.28 20.13 -5.99
CA GLU A 125 31.03 21.32 -5.18
C GLU A 125 29.64 21.27 -4.54
N GLU A 126 28.61 20.88 -5.30
CA GLU A 126 27.25 20.70 -4.77
C GLU A 126 27.18 19.59 -3.72
N ALA A 127 27.80 18.43 -3.99
CA ALA A 127 27.81 17.32 -3.03
C ALA A 127 28.58 17.66 -1.76
N LYS A 128 29.67 18.44 -1.87
CA LYS A 128 30.46 18.94 -0.75
C LYS A 128 29.68 19.96 0.08
N ALA A 129 28.92 20.84 -0.58
CA ALA A 129 28.02 21.77 0.10
C ALA A 129 26.93 21.01 0.89
N MET A 130 26.26 20.04 0.27
CA MET A 130 25.25 19.21 0.96
C MET A 130 25.85 18.42 2.13
N ALA A 131 27.04 17.85 1.97
CA ALA A 131 27.70 17.12 3.06
C ALA A 131 28.07 18.04 4.23
N ALA A 132 28.44 19.29 3.95
CA ALA A 132 28.81 20.25 5.00
C ALA A 132 27.60 20.78 5.81
N GLU A 133 26.36 20.60 5.32
CA GLU A 133 25.14 20.98 6.04
C GLU A 133 24.85 20.08 7.25
N ILE A 134 25.43 18.88 7.28
CA ILE A 134 25.24 17.93 8.38
C ILE A 134 26.42 17.95 9.35
N GLU A 135 26.12 17.71 10.62
CA GLU A 135 27.11 17.46 11.65
C GLU A 135 27.36 15.96 11.80
N VAL A 136 28.64 15.57 11.80
CA VAL A 136 29.08 14.19 11.96
C VAL A 136 29.97 14.10 13.19
N VAL A 137 29.68 13.15 14.06
CA VAL A 137 30.52 12.84 15.23
C VAL A 137 31.76 12.09 14.74
N ASP A 138 32.94 12.54 15.16
CA ASP A 138 34.26 11.99 14.84
C ASP A 138 35.15 11.97 16.10
N GLY A 139 36.31 11.32 16.02
CA GLY A 139 37.28 11.24 17.11
C GLY A 139 37.67 9.82 17.50
N PRO A 140 38.35 9.65 18.65
CA PRO A 140 38.64 10.67 19.68
C PRO A 140 39.74 11.68 19.29
N ASN A 141 39.72 12.87 19.91
CA ASN A 141 40.79 13.87 19.84
C ASN A 141 41.99 13.53 20.78
N ASP A 142 42.96 14.42 20.88
CA ASP A 142 44.15 14.29 21.75
C ASP A 142 43.83 14.28 23.25
N GLU A 143 42.67 14.79 23.64
CA GLU A 143 42.13 14.74 25.01
C GLU A 143 41.29 13.46 25.27
N GLY A 144 41.08 12.63 24.25
CA GLY A 144 40.26 11.41 24.34
C GLY A 144 38.75 11.64 24.17
N GLU A 145 38.33 12.85 23.78
CA GLU A 145 36.93 13.24 23.61
C GLU A 145 36.47 13.11 22.16
N MET A 146 35.20 12.73 21.95
CA MET A 146 34.56 12.76 20.63
C MET A 146 34.12 14.19 20.31
N PHE A 147 34.26 14.61 19.07
CA PHE A 147 33.89 15.96 18.61
C PHE A 147 32.96 15.91 17.40
N THR A 148 32.25 17.00 17.12
CA THR A 148 31.44 17.14 15.90
C THR A 148 32.19 17.96 14.85
N ARG A 149 32.01 17.59 13.59
CA ARG A 149 32.55 18.33 12.44
C ARG A 149 31.52 18.42 11.32
N PRO A 150 31.65 19.40 10.40
CA PRO A 150 30.90 19.35 9.16
C PRO A 150 31.21 18.05 8.39
N GLY A 151 30.19 17.51 7.73
CA GLY A 151 30.34 16.32 6.91
C GLY A 151 31.27 16.53 5.72
N LYS A 152 31.86 15.44 5.25
CA LYS A 152 32.71 15.37 4.06
C LYS A 152 32.16 14.36 3.07
N LEU A 153 32.64 14.41 1.83
CA LEU A 153 32.16 13.53 0.74
C LEU A 153 32.24 12.02 1.06
N SER A 154 33.20 11.59 1.88
CA SER A 154 33.33 10.18 2.25
C SER A 154 32.28 9.71 3.26
N ASP A 155 31.64 10.64 3.97
CA ASP A 155 30.64 10.30 4.99
C ASP A 155 29.38 9.73 4.33
N ARG A 156 28.67 8.90 5.10
CA ARG A 156 27.39 8.31 4.70
C ARG A 156 26.27 9.35 4.81
N LEU A 157 25.16 9.08 4.13
CA LEU A 157 23.93 9.81 4.40
C LEU A 157 23.52 9.59 5.87
N PRO A 158 23.03 10.63 6.55
CA PRO A 158 22.73 10.56 7.98
C PRO A 158 21.60 9.57 8.26
N GLU A 159 21.71 8.86 9.38
CA GLU A 159 20.64 7.99 9.87
C GLU A 159 19.62 8.81 10.68
N PRO A 160 18.31 8.62 10.48
CA PRO A 160 17.27 9.37 11.21
C PRO A 160 17.18 8.99 12.69
N TYR A 161 17.67 7.81 13.06
CA TYR A 161 17.58 7.26 14.40
C TYR A 161 18.91 6.63 14.79
N SER A 162 19.25 6.66 16.08
CA SER A 162 20.50 6.10 16.60
C SER A 162 20.52 4.57 16.66
N ASN A 163 19.35 3.92 16.59
CA ASN A 163 19.19 2.46 16.58
C ASN A 163 17.74 2.07 16.22
N GLU A 164 17.52 0.77 15.98
CA GLU A 164 16.21 0.20 15.65
C GLU A 164 15.16 0.45 16.73
N SER A 165 15.50 0.34 18.01
CA SER A 165 14.55 0.55 19.11
C SER A 165 14.01 1.98 19.12
N ALA A 166 14.87 2.97 18.88
CA ALA A 166 14.47 4.36 18.74
C ALA A 166 13.56 4.57 17.51
N ALA A 167 13.89 3.92 16.38
CA ALA A 167 13.07 3.98 15.18
C ALA A 167 11.67 3.40 15.42
N ARG A 168 11.56 2.22 16.06
CA ARG A 168 10.28 1.60 16.41
C ARG A 168 9.48 2.45 17.38
N PHE A 169 10.13 3.01 18.40
CA PHE A 169 9.45 3.88 19.36
C PHE A 169 8.82 5.10 18.67
N ALA A 170 9.56 5.77 17.78
CA ALA A 170 9.07 6.92 17.02
C ALA A 170 7.94 6.57 16.03
N ASN A 171 7.88 5.32 15.55
CA ASN A 171 6.95 4.86 14.51
C ASN A 171 5.89 3.86 15.03
N GLY A 172 5.51 3.95 16.31
CA GLY A 172 4.41 3.15 16.86
C GLY A 172 4.65 1.62 16.86
N GLY A 173 5.91 1.21 16.98
CA GLY A 173 6.36 -0.19 16.97
C GLY A 173 6.86 -0.70 15.61
N ALA A 174 6.54 -0.01 14.51
CA ALA A 174 7.00 -0.37 13.18
C ALA A 174 8.43 0.11 12.93
N TYR A 175 9.23 -0.68 12.20
CA TYR A 175 10.58 -0.31 11.83
C TYR A 175 10.62 0.13 10.36
N PRO A 176 10.95 1.40 10.06
CA PRO A 176 11.16 1.84 8.68
C PRO A 176 12.39 1.13 8.09
N PRO A 177 12.25 0.35 7.00
CA PRO A 177 13.39 -0.34 6.40
C PRO A 177 14.38 0.64 5.77
N ASP A 178 15.65 0.25 5.73
CA ASP A 178 16.70 0.96 5.00
C ASP A 178 16.42 0.88 3.48
N LEU A 179 16.52 2.02 2.80
CA LEU A 179 16.14 2.14 1.39
C LEU A 179 17.28 1.88 0.41
N SER A 180 18.49 1.54 0.89
CA SER A 180 19.66 1.40 0.00
C SER A 180 19.51 0.30 -1.06
N LEU A 181 18.75 -0.76 -0.75
CA LEU A 181 18.55 -1.92 -1.63
C LEU A 181 17.06 -2.29 -1.80
N ILE A 182 16.13 -1.40 -1.43
CA ILE A 182 14.69 -1.72 -1.38
C ILE A 182 14.10 -2.11 -2.74
N THR A 183 14.73 -1.68 -3.84
CA THR A 183 14.29 -1.99 -5.21
C THR A 183 14.92 -3.26 -5.78
N LYS A 184 15.75 -3.97 -5.00
CA LYS A 184 16.34 -5.24 -5.41
C LYS A 184 15.55 -6.38 -4.77
N VAL A 185 14.93 -7.19 -5.63
CA VAL A 185 14.21 -8.43 -5.31
C VAL A 185 14.95 -9.62 -5.89
#